data_AF-A0A2W4HU41-F1
#
_entry.id   AF-A0A2W4HU41-F1
#
_cell.length_a   1.000
_cell.length_b   1.000
_cell.length_c   1.000
_cell.angle_alpha   90.00
_cell.angle_beta   90.00
_cell.angle_gamma   90.00
#
_symmetry.space_group_name_H-M   'P 1'
#
loop_
_entity.id
_entity.type
_entity.pdbx_description
1 polymer ?
#
loop_
_entity_poly.entity_id
_entity_poly.type
_entity_poly.pdbx_seq_one_letter_code
_entity_poly.pdbx_strand_id
1 'polypeptide(L)'
;MKAQKFYALVFMALATQFLLVGAGEKKMSTYQRQTYLMKRINDAQKSKELTVSQAKGLRKDLSRVAVRKQKVRDARPGKDQSENLADIEEKLTETSEKLERLKLENRKNSD
;
A
#
# COMPACT_ATOMS: atom_id res chain seq x y z
N MET A 1 23.51 58.48 4.12
CA MET A 1 22.38 57.66 3.64
C MET A 1 22.72 57.08 2.28
N LYS A 2 22.98 55.77 2.19
CA LYS A 2 22.95 54.93 0.97
C LYS A 2 23.56 53.55 1.31
N ALA A 3 22.73 52.59 1.67
CA ALA A 3 23.09 51.17 1.67
C ALA A 3 21.81 50.33 1.75
N GLN A 4 21.03 50.31 0.67
CA GLN A 4 19.74 49.61 0.65
C GLN A 4 19.54 48.86 -0.67
N LYS A 5 20.59 48.21 -1.21
CA LYS A 5 20.46 47.42 -2.46
C LYS A 5 21.52 46.32 -2.58
N PHE A 6 21.63 45.37 -1.65
CA PHE A 6 22.55 44.23 -1.82
C PHE A 6 22.08 42.91 -1.16
N TYR A 7 20.77 42.68 -1.05
CA TYR A 7 20.21 41.39 -0.56
C TYR A 7 19.24 40.72 -1.55
N ALA A 8 19.38 40.98 -2.85
CA ALA A 8 18.47 40.44 -3.88
C ALA A 8 19.11 39.39 -4.80
N LEU A 9 20.33 38.90 -4.50
CA LEU A 9 21.11 38.12 -5.48
C LEU A 9 21.82 36.88 -4.91
N VAL A 10 21.31 36.32 -3.81
CA VAL A 10 21.80 35.03 -3.27
C VAL A 10 20.70 33.96 -3.13
N PHE A 11 19.43 34.31 -3.35
CA PHE A 11 18.32 33.36 -3.22
C PHE A 11 17.95 32.61 -4.51
N MET A 12 18.63 32.86 -5.64
CA MET A 12 18.25 32.33 -6.95
C MET A 12 19.24 31.28 -7.51
N ALA A 13 19.91 30.54 -6.63
CA ALA A 13 20.81 29.45 -7.03
C ALA A 13 20.62 28.17 -6.19
N LEU A 14 19.42 27.99 -5.62
CA LEU A 14 19.00 26.76 -4.95
C LEU A 14 17.74 26.15 -5.58
N ALA A 15 17.51 26.41 -6.87
CA ALA A 15 16.63 25.60 -7.71
C ALA A 15 17.40 24.43 -8.36
N THR A 16 18.44 23.99 -7.66
CA THR A 16 19.23 22.81 -7.97
C THR A 16 18.33 21.58 -7.77
N GLN A 17 18.02 20.93 -8.88
CA GLN A 17 17.83 19.48 -8.95
C GLN A 17 16.71 18.88 -8.08
N PHE A 18 15.47 18.97 -8.54
CA PHE A 18 14.44 17.99 -8.15
C PHE A 18 13.49 17.63 -9.30
N LEU A 19 14.05 17.37 -10.50
CA LEU A 19 13.29 16.85 -11.65
C LEU A 19 13.86 15.52 -12.17
N LEU A 20 14.36 14.68 -11.26
CA LEU A 20 14.90 13.35 -11.60
C LEU A 20 14.45 12.26 -10.62
N VAL A 21 13.17 12.26 -10.26
CA VAL A 21 12.54 11.06 -9.69
C VAL A 21 11.37 10.64 -10.59
N GLY A 22 11.69 10.44 -11.87
CA GLY A 22 11.00 9.44 -12.69
C GLY A 22 11.48 8.06 -12.25
N ALA A 23 11.29 7.73 -10.97
CA ALA A 23 11.53 6.38 -10.48
C ALA A 23 10.46 5.50 -11.11
N GLY A 24 10.85 4.66 -12.07
CA GLY A 24 10.01 3.56 -12.52
C GLY A 24 9.50 2.83 -11.28
N GLU A 25 8.22 3.02 -10.97
CA GLU A 25 7.59 2.42 -9.81
C GLU A 25 7.74 0.91 -9.95
N LYS A 26 8.68 0.34 -9.20
CA LYS A 26 8.79 -1.12 -9.09
C LYS A 26 7.46 -1.59 -8.54
N LYS A 27 6.66 -2.22 -9.40
CA LYS A 27 5.39 -2.84 -8.99
C LYS A 27 5.69 -3.72 -7.79
N MET A 28 4.98 -3.44 -6.70
CA MET A 28 5.12 -4.18 -5.47
C MET A 28 4.85 -5.66 -5.74
N SER A 29 5.72 -6.55 -5.28
CA SER A 29 5.46 -8.00 -5.37
C SER A 29 4.22 -8.39 -4.56
N THR A 30 3.56 -9.51 -4.92
CA THR A 30 2.45 -10.09 -4.13
C THR A 30 2.75 -10.18 -2.64
N TYR A 31 3.99 -10.55 -2.27
CA TYR A 31 4.42 -10.65 -0.88
C TYR A 31 4.45 -9.29 -0.18
N GLN A 32 5.02 -8.29 -0.84
CA GLN A 32 5.08 -6.93 -0.31
C GLN A 32 3.67 -6.34 -0.20
N ARG A 33 2.78 -6.55 -1.18
CA ARG A 33 1.37 -6.14 -1.09
C ARG A 33 0.66 -6.79 0.09
N GLN A 34 0.86 -8.08 0.30
CA GLN A 34 0.24 -8.80 1.41
C GLN A 34 0.71 -8.26 2.77
N THR A 35 2.02 -8.00 2.91
CA THR A 35 2.60 -7.42 4.14
C THR A 35 2.09 -6.01 4.38
N TYR A 36 2.03 -5.21 3.32
CA TYR A 36 1.50 -3.86 3.35
C TYR A 36 0.03 -3.83 3.77
N LEU A 37 -0.83 -4.68 3.19
CA LEU A 37 -2.24 -4.78 3.59
C LEU A 37 -2.41 -5.24 5.04
N MET A 38 -1.61 -6.21 5.49
CA MET A 38 -1.61 -6.64 6.89
C MET A 38 -1.29 -5.48 7.83
N LYS A 39 -0.27 -4.67 7.50
CA LYS A 39 0.07 -3.47 8.26
C LYS A 39 -1.10 -2.49 8.29
N ARG A 40 -1.71 -2.18 7.13
CA ARG A 40 -2.85 -1.26 7.06
C ARG A 40 -4.06 -1.73 7.86
N ILE A 41 -4.37 -3.02 7.86
CA ILE A 41 -5.45 -3.58 8.68
C ILE A 41 -5.15 -3.39 10.18
N ASN A 42 -3.91 -3.64 10.60
CA ASN A 42 -3.49 -3.44 11.98
C ASN A 42 -3.57 -1.97 12.39
N ASP A 43 -3.10 -1.08 11.53
CA ASP A 43 -3.12 0.36 11.77
C ASP A 43 -4.56 0.87 11.84
N ALA A 44 -5.42 0.46 10.90
CA ALA A 44 -6.84 0.82 10.89
C ALA A 44 -7.62 0.28 12.11
N GLN A 45 -7.27 -0.91 12.61
CA GLN A 45 -7.83 -1.39 13.88
C GLN A 45 -7.35 -0.53 15.07
N LYS A 46 -6.05 -0.19 15.11
CA LYS A 46 -5.47 0.62 16.20
C LYS A 46 -6.06 2.02 16.24
N SER A 47 -6.28 2.63 15.08
CA SER A 47 -6.92 3.95 14.95
C SER A 47 -8.44 3.92 15.08
N LYS A 48 -9.04 2.74 15.37
CA LYS A 48 -10.49 2.52 15.47
C LYS A 48 -11.27 2.82 14.17
N GLU A 49 -10.57 2.91 13.04
CA GLU A 49 -11.22 2.95 11.71
C GLU A 49 -11.84 1.61 11.32
N LEU A 50 -11.42 0.52 11.95
CA LEU A 50 -12.04 -0.81 11.86
C LEU A 50 -12.39 -1.35 13.24
N THR A 51 -13.52 -2.06 13.32
CA THR A 51 -13.84 -2.91 14.47
C THR A 51 -12.93 -4.14 14.53
N VAL A 52 -12.82 -4.74 15.71
CA VAL A 52 -12.07 -6.00 15.91
C VAL A 52 -12.57 -7.10 14.98
N SER A 53 -13.89 -7.20 14.78
CA SER A 53 -14.50 -8.21 13.91
C SER A 53 -14.14 -8.00 12.43
N GLN A 54 -14.25 -6.76 11.94
CA GLN A 54 -13.87 -6.41 10.56
C GLN A 54 -12.38 -6.66 10.30
N ALA A 55 -11.51 -6.22 11.21
CA ALA A 55 -10.06 -6.46 11.11
C ALA A 55 -9.74 -7.97 11.11
N LYS A 56 -10.40 -8.76 11.98
CA LYS A 56 -10.26 -10.22 11.99
C LYS A 56 -10.70 -10.86 10.67
N GLY A 57 -11.80 -10.38 10.08
CA GLY A 57 -12.28 -10.82 8.77
C GLY A 57 -11.25 -10.58 7.66
N LEU A 58 -10.71 -9.37 7.56
CA LEU A 58 -9.69 -9.02 6.56
C LEU A 58 -8.39 -9.82 6.75
N ARG A 59 -7.95 -10.04 7.99
CA ARG A 59 -6.77 -10.90 8.25
C ARG A 59 -7.00 -12.34 7.78
N LYS A 60 -8.19 -12.89 8.02
CA LYS A 60 -8.58 -14.22 7.54
C LYS A 60 -8.56 -14.30 6.01
N ASP A 61 -9.04 -13.26 5.34
CA ASP A 61 -8.99 -13.16 3.88
C ASP A 61 -7.52 -13.14 3.38
N LEU A 62 -6.63 -12.36 4.00
CA LEU A 62 -5.20 -12.39 3.69
C LEU A 62 -4.54 -13.74 3.96
N SER A 63 -4.90 -14.43 5.04
CA SER A 63 -4.39 -15.78 5.32
C SER A 63 -4.81 -16.78 4.24
N ARG A 64 -6.03 -16.67 3.70
CA ARG A 64 -6.49 -17.51 2.58
C ARG A 64 -5.69 -17.25 1.31
N VAL A 65 -5.32 -15.99 1.04
CA VAL A 65 -4.42 -15.64 -0.07
C VAL A 65 -3.05 -16.29 0.11
N ALA A 66 -2.48 -16.26 1.31
CA ALA A 66 -1.22 -16.94 1.62
C ALA A 66 -1.27 -18.45 1.35
N VAL A 67 -2.35 -19.10 1.79
CA VAL A 67 -2.58 -20.53 1.56
C VAL A 67 -2.73 -20.83 0.07
N ARG A 68 -3.45 -19.98 -0.69
CA ARG A 68 -3.58 -20.16 -2.15
C ARG A 68 -2.23 -20.00 -2.85
N LYS A 69 -1.44 -19.00 -2.47
CA LYS A 69 -0.07 -18.81 -2.96
C LYS A 69 0.82 -20.02 -2.68
N GLN A 70 0.72 -20.59 -1.48
CA GLN A 70 1.40 -21.82 -1.11
C GLN A 70 0.99 -22.99 -2.01
N LYS A 71 -0.33 -23.21 -2.20
CA LYS A 71 -0.85 -24.28 -3.07
C LYS A 71 -0.40 -24.13 -4.53
N VAL A 72 -0.38 -22.91 -5.07
CA VAL A 72 0.12 -22.62 -6.41
C VAL A 72 1.61 -22.96 -6.52
N ARG A 73 2.39 -22.67 -5.47
CA ARG A 73 3.80 -23.05 -5.40
C ARG A 73 3.99 -24.57 -5.40
N ASP A 74 3.25 -25.26 -4.54
CA ASP A 74 3.40 -26.70 -4.33
C ASP A 74 2.89 -27.52 -5.53
N ALA A 75 1.88 -27.02 -6.26
CA ALA A 75 1.34 -27.69 -7.44
C ALA A 75 2.30 -27.67 -8.65
N ARG A 76 3.28 -26.76 -8.68
CA ARG A 76 4.20 -26.59 -9.82
C ARG A 76 5.62 -26.24 -9.35
N PRO A 77 6.33 -27.17 -8.68
CA PRO A 77 7.71 -26.95 -8.26
C PRO A 77 8.59 -26.70 -9.50
N GLY A 78 9.41 -25.65 -9.45
CA GLY A 78 10.41 -25.33 -10.48
C GLY A 78 9.91 -24.64 -11.76
N LYS A 79 8.60 -24.34 -11.91
CA LYS A 79 8.09 -23.54 -13.03
C LYS A 79 7.99 -22.05 -12.65
N ASP A 80 8.21 -21.17 -13.62
CA ASP A 80 8.00 -19.73 -13.43
C ASP A 80 6.54 -19.48 -12.99
N GLN A 81 6.40 -18.85 -11.81
CA GLN A 81 5.13 -18.66 -11.13
C GLN A 81 4.40 -17.40 -11.63
N SER A 82 5.06 -16.60 -12.49
CA SER A 82 4.62 -15.28 -12.92
C SER A 82 3.20 -15.25 -13.50
N GLU A 83 2.82 -16.21 -14.33
CA GLU A 83 1.47 -16.29 -14.94
C GLU A 83 0.35 -16.64 -13.95
N ASN A 84 0.63 -17.32 -12.85
CA ASN A 84 -0.39 -17.82 -11.90
C ASN A 84 -0.64 -16.89 -10.71
N LEU A 85 -0.02 -15.71 -10.68
CA LEU A 85 -0.22 -14.73 -9.62
C LEU A 85 -1.42 -13.80 -9.87
N ALA A 86 -2.03 -13.81 -11.05
CA ALA A 86 -3.17 -12.94 -11.39
C ALA A 86 -4.33 -13.08 -10.38
N ASP A 87 -4.76 -14.32 -10.08
CA ASP A 87 -5.78 -14.61 -9.07
C ASP A 87 -5.40 -14.11 -7.67
N ILE A 88 -4.11 -14.16 -7.34
CA ILE A 88 -3.58 -13.70 -6.05
C ILE A 88 -3.63 -12.17 -5.99
N GLU A 89 -3.23 -11.52 -7.08
CA GLU A 89 -3.27 -10.06 -7.22
C GLU A 89 -4.72 -9.53 -7.18
N GLU A 90 -5.66 -10.21 -7.82
CA GLU A 90 -7.10 -9.92 -7.74
C GLU A 90 -7.59 -9.98 -6.30
N LYS A 91 -7.29 -11.07 -5.57
CA LYS A 91 -7.71 -11.21 -4.16
C LYS A 91 -7.09 -10.17 -3.23
N LEU A 92 -5.84 -9.76 -3.50
CA LEU A 92 -5.20 -8.67 -2.77
C LEU A 92 -5.89 -7.33 -3.06
N THR A 93 -6.31 -7.10 -4.31
CA THR A 93 -7.10 -5.92 -4.70
C THR A 93 -8.47 -5.91 -4.02
N GLU A 94 -9.24 -7.01 -4.08
CA GLU A 94 -10.52 -7.14 -3.38
C GLU A 94 -10.39 -6.86 -1.88
N THR A 95 -9.33 -7.38 -1.25
CA THR A 95 -9.07 -7.15 0.18
C THR A 95 -8.77 -5.68 0.46
N SER A 96 -8.04 -5.01 -0.44
CA SER A 96 -7.75 -3.58 -0.36
C SER A 96 -9.00 -2.72 -0.49
N GLU A 97 -9.85 -3.03 -1.47
CA GLU A 97 -11.12 -2.31 -1.70
C GLU A 97 -12.08 -2.51 -0.53
N LYS A 98 -12.18 -3.73 -0.01
CA LYS A 98 -12.98 -4.05 1.18
C LYS A 98 -12.48 -3.30 2.41
N LEU A 99 -11.16 -3.18 2.59
CA LEU A 99 -10.58 -2.36 3.65
C LEU A 99 -11.03 -0.89 3.55
N GLU A 100 -10.90 -0.27 2.38
CA GLU A 100 -11.31 1.14 2.19
C GLU A 100 -12.81 1.34 2.39
N ARG A 101 -13.62 0.41 1.88
CA ARG A 101 -15.08 0.46 2.03
C ARG A 101 -15.47 0.42 3.50
N LEU A 102 -14.93 -0.52 4.28
CA LEU A 102 -15.23 -0.63 5.71
C LEU A 102 -14.78 0.61 6.49
N LYS A 103 -13.62 1.19 6.15
CA LYS A 103 -13.16 2.46 6.72
C LYS A 103 -14.12 3.61 6.42
N LEU A 104 -14.67 3.67 5.21
CA LEU A 104 -15.62 4.71 4.82
C LEU A 104 -16.98 4.52 5.51
N GLU A 105 -17.48 3.30 5.56
CA GLU A 105 -18.73 2.95 6.26
C GLU A 105 -18.66 3.32 7.75
N ASN A 106 -17.57 2.95 8.43
CA ASN A 106 -17.40 3.27 9.84
C ASN A 106 -17.29 4.78 10.10
N ARG A 107 -16.64 5.55 9.20
CA ARG A 107 -16.61 7.01 9.29
C ARG A 107 -18.00 7.62 9.18
N LYS A 108 -18.79 7.21 8.17
CA LYS A 108 -20.17 7.67 7.97
C LYS A 108 -21.10 7.34 9.14
N ASN A 109 -20.85 6.23 9.83
CA ASN A 109 -21.65 5.81 10.98
C ASN A 109 -21.20 6.47 12.30
N SER A 110 -20.09 7.22 12.28
CA SER A 110 -19.55 7.93 13.45
C SER A 110 -19.88 9.43 13.45
N ASP A 111 -20.44 9.94 12.35
CA ASP A 111 -20.96 11.30 12.18
C ASP A 111 -22.47 11.34 12.51
#